data_AF-A0A8S2UXP4-F1
#
_entry.id   AF-A0A8S2UXP4-F1
#
_cell.length_a   1.000
_cell.length_b   1.000
_cell.length_c   1.000
_cell.angle_alpha   90.00
_cell.angle_beta   90.00
_cell.angle_gamma   90.00
#
_symmetry.space_group_name_H-M   'P 1'
#
loop_
_entity.id
_entity.type
_entity.pdbx_description
1 polymer ?
#
loop_
_entity_poly.entity_id
_entity_poly.type
_entity_poly.pdbx_seq_one_letter_code
_entity_poly.pdbx_strand_id
1 'polypeptide(L)' 'MLNRALRMLDMEVMIKLGFFIRSLHLQLKQLHQEQSSNFQQAFTVYRGQGLGQQDFQNLCDSKGGLLSFNNFLST' A
#
# COMPACT_ATOMS: atom_id res chain seq x y z
N MET A 1 11.11 6.92 -0.80
CA MET A 1 11.90 6.37 0.34
C MET A 1 11.03 5.54 1.27
N LEU A 2 9.94 6.07 1.84
CA LEU A 2 9.08 5.32 2.76
C LEU A 2 8.53 4.00 2.20
N ASN A 3 7.83 4.03 1.07
CA ASN A 3 7.26 2.80 0.48
C ASN A 3 8.32 1.77 0.08
N ARG A 4 9.54 2.22 -0.23
CA ARG A 4 10.67 1.31 -0.47
C ARG A 4 11.14 0.67 0.84
N ALA A 5 11.31 1.46 1.90
CA ALA A 5 11.68 0.95 3.22
C ALA A 5 10.65 -0.06 3.74
N LEU A 6 9.36 0.25 3.64
CA LEU A 6 8.28 -0.68 4.00
C LEU A 6 8.29 -1.95 3.15
N ARG A 7 8.53 -1.85 1.84
CA ARG A 7 8.60 -3.01 0.95
C ARG A 7 9.79 -3.92 1.26
N MET A 8 10.94 -3.32 1.57
CA MET A 8 12.18 -4.04 1.89
C MET A 8 12.28 -4.41 3.38
N LEU A 9 11.30 -4.00 4.20
CA LEU A 9 11.32 -4.12 5.66
C LEU A 9 12.60 -3.55 6.29
N ASP A 10 13.04 -2.40 5.77
CA ASP A 10 14.21 -1.67 6.27
C ASP A 10 13.88 -1.00 7.61
N MET A 11 14.17 -1.73 8.70
CA MET A 11 13.87 -1.32 10.07
C MET A 11 14.52 -0.01 10.48
N GLU A 12 15.75 0.25 10.03
CA GLU A 12 16.46 1.49 10.38
C GLU A 12 15.73 2.71 9.82
N VAL A 13 15.36 2.65 8.53
CA VAL A 13 14.61 3.73 7.88
C VAL A 13 13.19 3.82 8.44
N MET A 14 12.54 2.69 8.72
CA MET A 14 11.20 2.65 9.31
C MET A 14 11.14 3.30 10.69
N ILE A 15 12.13 3.05 11.56
CA ILE A 15 12.22 3.67 12.89
C ILE A 15 12.43 5.18 12.75
N LYS A 16 13.36 5.61 11.88
CA LYS A 16 13.59 7.05 11.63
C LYS A 16 12.35 7.76 11.08
N LEU A 17 11.56 7.08 10.27
CA LEU A 17 10.30 7.60 9.71
C LEU A 17 9.06 7.25 10.54
N GLY A 18 9.22 6.66 11.73
CA GLY A 18 8.10 6.12 12.50
C GLY A 18 7.03 7.17 12.83
N PHE A 19 7.45 8.38 13.17
CA PHE A 19 6.54 9.50 13.40
C PHE A 19 5.70 9.83 12.15
N PHE A 20 6.32 9.79 10.97
CA PHE A 20 5.69 10.09 9.69
C PHE A 20 4.74 8.96 9.27
N ILE A 21 5.15 7.70 9.45
CA ILE A 21 4.29 6.52 9.22
C ILE A 21 3.02 6.63 10.05
N ARG A 22 3.16 6.93 11.35
CA ARG A 22 2.02 7.12 12.25
C ARG A 22 1.12 8.26 11.80
N SER A 23 1.71 9.42 11.48
CA SER A 23 0.96 10.60 11.03
C SER A 23 0.16 10.29 9.76
N LEU A 24 0.82 9.70 8.75
CA LEU A 24 0.19 9.31 7.48
C LEU A 24 -0.95 8.31 7.70
N HIS A 25 -0.74 7.28 8.52
CA HIS A 25 -1.78 6.31 8.83
C HIS A 25 -3.01 6.96 9.48
N LEU A 26 -2.80 7.86 10.45
CA LEU A 26 -3.89 8.55 11.13
C LEU A 26 -4.68 9.46 10.17
N GLN A 27 -3.98 10.20 9.30
CA GLN A 27 -4.63 11.04 8.30
C GLN A 27 -5.45 10.22 7.29
N LEU A 28 -4.91 9.10 6.80
CA LEU A 28 -5.64 8.21 5.89
C LEU A 28 -6.88 7.62 6.56
N LYS A 29 -6.79 7.25 7.85
CA LYS A 29 -7.94 6.75 8.61
C LYS A 29 -9.03 7.82 8.75
N GLN A 30 -8.65 9.05 9.08
CA GLN A 30 -9.59 10.17 9.18
C GLN A 30 -10.28 10.44 7.83
N LEU A 31 -9.50 10.60 6.75
CA LEU A 31 -10.02 10.84 5.41
C LEU A 31 -10.94 9.70 4.94
N HIS A 32 -10.59 8.44 5.25
CA HIS A 32 -11.44 7.31 4.93
C HIS A 32 -12.78 7.36 5.69
N GLN A 33 -12.78 7.75 6.96
CA GLN A 33 -14.03 7.92 7.73
C GLN A 33 -14.89 9.05 7.15
N GLU A 34 -14.28 10.19 6.80
CA GLU A 34 -14.95 11.31 6.16
C GLU A 34 -15.54 10.93 4.79
N GLN A 35 -14.78 10.20 3.98
CA GLN A 35 -15.21 9.77 2.64
C GLN A 35 -16.26 8.65 2.69
N SER A 36 -16.10 7.65 3.56
CA SER A 36 -17.04 6.52 3.67
C SER A 36 -18.43 6.93 4.16
N SER A 37 -18.53 8.02 4.93
CA SER A 37 -19.82 8.62 5.27
C SER A 37 -20.58 9.16 4.05
N ASN A 38 -19.86 9.58 3.00
CA ASN A 38 -20.42 10.18 1.78
C ASN A 38 -20.41 9.23 0.57
N PHE A 39 -19.56 8.20 0.58
CA PHE A 39 -19.32 7.29 -0.54
C PHE A 39 -19.26 5.84 -0.02
N GLN A 40 -20.37 5.12 -0.16
CA GLN A 40 -20.51 3.75 0.35
C GLN A 40 -20.26 2.67 -0.71
N GLN A 41 -19.91 3.07 -1.92
CA GLN A 41 -19.76 2.14 -3.04
C GLN A 41 -18.28 1.88 -3.34
N ALA A 42 -17.97 0.61 -3.56
CA ALA A 42 -16.67 0.23 -4.11
C ALA A 42 -16.51 0.85 -5.49
N PHE A 43 -15.31 1.35 -5.78
CA PHE A 43 -14.96 1.91 -7.08
C PHE A 43 -13.65 1.33 -7.58
N THR A 44 -13.48 1.32 -8.89
CA THR A 44 -12.27 0.79 -9.53
C THR A 44 -11.22 1.89 -9.62
N VAL A 45 -9.98 1.54 -9.27
CA VAL A 45 -8.80 2.40 -9.33
C VAL A 45 -7.71 1.72 -10.14
N TYR A 46 -6.74 2.50 -10.66
CA TYR A 46 -5.76 2.00 -11.63
C TYR A 46 -4.34 2.35 -11.20
N ARG A 47 -3.54 1.33 -10.90
CA ARG A 47 -2.15 1.49 -10.51
C ARG A 47 -1.20 0.91 -11.55
N GLY A 48 -0.36 1.77 -12.13
CA GLY A 48 0.85 1.32 -12.84
C GLY A 48 1.93 0.88 -11.87
N GLN A 49 2.53 -0.29 -12.09
CA GLN A 49 3.63 -0.81 -11.27
C GLN A 49 4.60 -1.60 -12.14
N GLY A 50 5.87 -1.18 -12.17
CA GLY A 50 6.94 -2.01 -12.71
C GLY A 50 7.18 -3.21 -11.81
N LEU A 51 7.34 -4.39 -12.42
CA LEU A 51 7.50 -5.67 -11.75
C LEU A 51 8.60 -6.48 -12.44
N GLY A 52 9.41 -7.21 -11.67
CA GLY A 52 10.39 -8.13 -12.24
C GLY A 52 9.69 -9.30 -12.93
N GLN A 53 10.34 -9.90 -13.93
CA GLN A 53 9.75 -11.02 -14.68
C GLN A 53 9.35 -12.19 -13.78
N GLN A 54 10.20 -12.53 -12.80
CA GLN A 54 9.90 -13.60 -11.86
C GLN A 54 8.70 -13.27 -10.96
N ASP A 55 8.65 -12.05 -10.42
CA ASP A 55 7.52 -11.59 -9.61
C ASP A 55 6.22 -11.56 -10.41
N PHE A 56 6.29 -11.20 -11.70
CA PHE A 56 5.16 -11.26 -12.61
C PHE A 56 4.67 -12.69 -12.84
N GLN A 57 5.57 -13.64 -13.06
CA GLN A 57 5.20 -15.04 -13.21
C GLN A 57 4.53 -15.58 -11.94
N ASN A 58 5.11 -15.29 -10.76
CA ASN A 58 4.52 -15.66 -9.48
C ASN A 58 3.11 -15.07 -9.31
N LEU A 59 2.89 -13.82 -9.76
CA LEU A 59 1.58 -13.19 -9.74
C LEU A 59 0.57 -13.93 -10.65
N CYS A 60 0.98 -14.29 -11.87
CA CYS A 60 0.16 -15.06 -12.80
C CYS A 60 -0.21 -16.44 -12.24
N ASP A 61 0.75 -17.12 -11.61
CA ASP A 61 0.56 -18.46 -11.04
C ASP A 61 -0.32 -18.42 -9.77
N SER A 62 -0.34 -17.29 -9.06
CA SER A 62 -1.16 -17.05 -7.86
C SER A 62 -2.59 -16.55 -8.16
N LYS A 63 -3.03 -16.55 -9.43
CA LYS A 63 -4.34 -16.03 -9.83
C LYS A 63 -5.48 -16.69 -9.05
N GLY A 64 -6.37 -15.87 -8.50
CA GLY A 64 -7.45 -16.31 -7.60
C GLY A 64 -7.05 -16.36 -6.12
N GLY A 65 -5.76 -16.16 -5.81
CA GLY A 65 -5.25 -15.96 -4.45
C GLY A 65 -5.37 -14.51 -3.97
N LEU A 66 -4.74 -14.24 -2.81
CA LEU A 66 -4.67 -12.91 -2.20
C LEU A 66 -3.30 -12.27 -2.43
N LEU A 67 -3.29 -10.95 -2.60
CA LEU A 67 -2.07 -10.15 -2.70
C LEU A 67 -1.98 -9.21 -1.50
N SER A 68 -0.88 -9.32 -0.74
CA SER A 68 -0.60 -8.46 0.42
C SER A 68 0.48 -7.43 0.11
N PHE A 69 0.36 -6.23 0.68
CA PHE A 69 1.36 -5.17 0.56
C PHE A 69 1.76 -4.65 1.93
N ASN A 70 3.07 -4.48 2.14
CA ASN A 70 3.60 -3.87 3.37
C ASN A 70 3.69 -2.34 3.28
N ASN A 71 3.48 -1.77 2.10
CA ASN A 71 3.59 -0.35 1.82
C ASN A 71 2.24 0.30 1.55
N PHE A 72 2.15 1.61 1.70
CA PHE A 72 0.96 2.37 1.31
C PHE A 72 0.77 2.33 -0.20
N LEU A 73 -0.48 2.19 -0.63
CA LEU A 73 -0.86 2.17 -2.04
C LEU A 73 -1.33 3.55 -2.50
N SER A 74 -0.83 3.96 -3.66
CA SER A 74 -1.39 5.03 -4.49
C SER A 74 -1.88 4.40 -5.79
N THR A 75 -3.12 4.71 -6.16
CA THR A 75 -3.94 4.04 -7.17
C THR A 75 -4.75 5.05 -7.97
#